data_AF-A0A5B8NV53-F1
#
_entry.id   AF-A0A5B8NV53-F1
#
_cell.length_a   1.000
_cell.length_b   1.000
_cell.length_c   1.000
_cell.angle_alpha   90.00
_cell.angle_beta   90.00
_cell.angle_gamma   90.00
#
_symmetry.space_group_name_H-M   'P 1'
#
loop_
_entity.id
_entity.type
_entity.pdbx_description
1 polymer ?
#
loop_
_entity_poly.entity_id
_entity_poly.type
_entity_poly.pdbx_seq_one_letter_code
_entity_poly.pdbx_strand_id
1 'polypeptide(L)'
;MMSCLNLAYPEVADPVGYEQAVASYRWGMRVDDTGDGVQVAVALRKLQGVVNRLVVAPARRTVELGVARAGTWYARVPEPGACDFCLMLASRGGVYSSETVFGQLGGYHDNCRCVGIEVADDEQLPRINRELRDVWRVSGSRTLRDFGLALNTRREFTGSDNPLNRRVYRLVDDSVRAAVERWQGMDRFYEEVQDVVEDKSSDSEAVSVAQDLIRSAHQTPLQSDVLMWRGVRNWHTTFGTDDLDNLPGWEDEQERFTPITSSREVATNEFTTYGKAGALLRVEAKKGTPGIWMPTNGSDDEELVMQQEFLVPPVLL
;
A
#
# COMPACT_ATOMS: atom_id res chain seq x y z
N MET A 1 -11.02 33.86 27.62
CA MET A 1 -11.63 32.60 28.11
C MET A 1 -12.85 32.36 27.24
N MET A 2 -12.71 31.62 26.12
CA MET A 2 -13.85 31.31 25.26
C MET A 2 -14.81 30.40 26.03
N SER A 3 -16.08 30.82 26.07
CA SER A 3 -17.17 30.14 26.78
C SER A 3 -17.46 28.78 26.15
N CYS A 4 -17.23 27.69 26.89
CA CYS A 4 -17.65 26.33 26.51
C CYS A 4 -19.15 26.06 26.78
N LEU A 5 -19.97 27.08 27.06
CA LEU A 5 -21.30 26.90 27.67
C LEU A 5 -22.47 26.72 26.69
N ASN A 6 -22.26 26.53 25.38
CA ASN A 6 -23.36 26.34 24.42
C ASN A 6 -23.01 25.37 23.28
N LEU A 7 -22.37 24.23 23.57
CA LEU A 7 -22.37 23.13 22.61
C LEU A 7 -23.77 22.51 22.63
N ALA A 8 -24.51 22.65 21.53
CA ALA A 8 -25.81 22.02 21.37
C ALA A 8 -25.67 20.50 21.59
N TYR A 9 -26.61 19.89 22.32
CA TYR A 9 -26.64 18.44 22.47
C TYR A 9 -26.72 17.80 21.08
N PRO A 10 -25.89 16.78 20.79
CA PRO A 10 -25.94 16.13 19.49
C PRO A 10 -27.30 15.49 19.27
N GLU A 11 -27.79 15.57 18.03
CA GLU A 11 -28.98 14.84 17.62
C GLU A 11 -28.65 13.34 17.60
N VAL A 12 -29.17 12.62 18.59
CA VAL A 12 -28.96 11.19 18.72
C VAL A 12 -29.86 10.47 17.72
N ALA A 13 -29.26 9.65 16.87
CA ALA A 13 -30.00 8.87 15.91
C ALA A 13 -30.81 7.77 16.60
N ASP A 14 -32.01 7.51 16.06
CA ASP A 14 -32.82 6.39 16.51
C ASP A 14 -32.10 5.04 16.32
N PRO A 15 -32.40 4.04 17.16
CA PRO A 15 -31.95 2.68 16.92
C PRO A 15 -32.48 2.17 15.58
N VAL A 16 -31.79 1.16 15.03
CA VAL A 16 -32.25 0.49 13.81
C VAL A 16 -33.69 0.00 13.99
N GLY A 17 -34.56 0.37 13.06
CA GLY A 17 -35.97 -0.03 13.07
C GLY A 17 -36.17 -1.53 12.85
N TYR A 18 -37.26 -2.07 13.38
CA TYR A 18 -37.58 -3.50 13.31
C TYR A 18 -37.58 -4.05 11.87
N GLU A 19 -38.19 -3.32 10.93
CA GLU A 19 -38.26 -3.76 9.52
C GLU A 19 -36.88 -3.90 8.88
N GLN A 20 -35.98 -2.94 9.13
CA GLN A 20 -34.60 -2.99 8.66
C GLN A 20 -33.81 -4.15 9.30
N ALA A 21 -34.04 -4.41 10.59
CA ALA A 21 -33.43 -5.53 11.30
C ALA A 21 -33.90 -6.87 10.71
N VAL A 22 -35.21 -7.03 10.49
CA VAL A 22 -35.79 -8.24 9.89
C VAL A 22 -35.31 -8.43 8.45
N ALA A 23 -35.23 -7.38 7.65
CA ALA A 23 -34.71 -7.44 6.29
C ALA A 23 -33.25 -7.90 6.27
N SER A 24 -32.41 -7.36 7.16
CA SER A 24 -30.99 -7.75 7.27
C SER A 24 -30.83 -9.19 7.77
N TYR A 25 -31.66 -9.63 8.72
CA TYR A 25 -31.71 -11.01 9.19
C TYR A 25 -32.06 -11.98 8.06
N ARG A 26 -33.13 -11.69 7.29
CA ARG A 26 -33.56 -12.53 6.16
C ARG A 26 -32.46 -12.66 5.10
N TRP A 27 -31.72 -11.58 4.83
CA TRP A 27 -30.56 -11.63 3.95
C TRP A 27 -29.44 -12.53 4.51
N GLY A 28 -29.13 -12.41 5.80
CA GLY A 28 -28.11 -13.24 6.45
C GLY A 28 -28.45 -14.73 6.46
N MET A 29 -29.74 -15.05 6.59
CA MET A 29 -30.27 -16.43 6.56
C MET A 29 -30.41 -17.02 5.16
N ARG A 30 -30.11 -16.27 4.09
CA ARG A 30 -30.21 -16.77 2.72
C ARG A 30 -29.04 -17.72 2.40
N VAL A 31 -29.29 -19.01 2.61
CA VAL A 31 -28.42 -20.16 2.29
C VAL A 31 -29.25 -21.26 1.64
N ASP A 32 -28.61 -22.19 0.95
CA ASP A 32 -29.31 -23.19 0.13
C ASP A 32 -29.97 -24.30 0.97
N ASP A 33 -29.35 -24.68 2.09
CA ASP A 33 -29.87 -25.68 3.02
C ASP A 33 -29.51 -25.30 4.46
N THR A 34 -30.51 -25.20 5.35
CA THR A 34 -30.32 -24.86 6.76
C THR A 34 -30.11 -26.09 7.65
N GLY A 35 -30.20 -27.30 7.10
CA GLY A 35 -29.83 -28.56 7.76
C GLY A 35 -28.36 -28.94 7.59
N ASP A 36 -27.65 -28.33 6.64
CA ASP A 36 -26.22 -28.53 6.41
C ASP A 36 -25.37 -27.66 7.34
N GLY A 37 -24.49 -28.29 8.13
CA GLY A 37 -23.60 -27.61 9.07
C GLY A 37 -22.67 -26.57 8.42
N VAL A 38 -22.24 -26.79 7.16
CA VAL A 38 -21.40 -25.82 6.44
C VAL A 38 -22.20 -24.56 6.10
N GLN A 39 -23.40 -24.72 5.58
CA GLN A 39 -24.29 -23.60 5.24
C GLN A 39 -24.80 -22.86 6.47
N VAL A 40 -25.03 -23.57 7.58
CA VAL A 40 -25.31 -22.95 8.89
C VAL A 40 -24.14 -22.07 9.33
N ALA A 41 -22.89 -22.51 9.14
CA ALA A 41 -21.71 -21.68 9.45
C ALA A 41 -21.62 -20.44 8.55
N VAL A 42 -22.00 -20.54 7.27
CA VAL A 42 -22.09 -19.39 6.36
C VAL A 42 -23.15 -18.40 6.83
N ALA A 43 -24.36 -18.86 7.17
CA ALA A 43 -25.42 -18.02 7.71
C ALA A 43 -24.98 -17.33 9.01
N LEU A 44 -24.34 -18.06 9.92
CA LEU A 44 -23.80 -17.52 11.16
C LEU A 44 -22.80 -16.38 10.90
N ARG A 45 -21.84 -16.58 9.98
CA ARG A 45 -20.85 -15.55 9.62
C ARG A 45 -21.52 -14.29 9.04
N LYS A 46 -22.52 -14.44 8.18
CA LYS A 46 -23.30 -13.31 7.65
C LYS A 46 -24.04 -12.57 8.78
N LEU A 47 -24.71 -13.31 9.66
CA LEU A 47 -25.46 -12.74 10.78
C LEU A 47 -24.56 -12.01 11.77
N GLN A 48 -23.35 -12.51 12.06
CA GLN A 48 -22.37 -11.79 12.87
C GLN A 48 -22.04 -10.41 12.28
N GLY A 49 -21.83 -10.35 10.96
CA GLY A 49 -21.59 -9.10 10.25
C GLY A 49 -22.79 -8.14 10.30
N VAL A 50 -24.00 -8.67 10.10
CA VAL A 50 -25.25 -7.91 10.22
C VAL A 50 -25.42 -7.33 11.62
N VAL A 51 -25.29 -8.17 12.67
CA VAL A 51 -25.43 -7.73 14.06
C VAL A 51 -24.42 -6.62 14.37
N ASN A 52 -23.15 -6.81 13.99
CA ASN A 52 -22.13 -5.78 14.16
C ASN A 52 -22.57 -4.46 13.50
N ARG A 53 -23.00 -4.49 12.23
CA ARG A 53 -23.45 -3.32 11.48
C ARG A 53 -24.64 -2.62 12.15
N LEU A 54 -25.68 -3.36 12.54
CA LEU A 54 -26.90 -2.78 13.09
C LEU A 54 -26.68 -2.16 14.48
N VAL A 55 -25.84 -2.76 15.31
CA VAL A 55 -25.54 -2.25 16.66
C VAL A 55 -24.79 -0.91 16.59
N VAL A 56 -23.84 -0.78 15.65
CA VAL A 56 -23.01 0.45 15.54
C VAL A 56 -23.64 1.52 14.65
N ALA A 57 -24.68 1.19 13.87
CA ALA A 57 -25.30 2.12 12.93
C ALA A 57 -25.84 3.40 13.59
N PRO A 58 -26.55 3.37 14.74
CA PRO A 58 -27.07 4.58 15.38
C PRO A 58 -25.95 5.51 15.87
N ALA A 59 -24.88 4.96 16.45
CA ALA A 59 -23.72 5.74 16.87
C ALA A 59 -23.07 6.46 15.69
N ARG A 60 -22.90 5.76 14.57
CA ARG A 60 -22.35 6.35 13.33
C ARG A 60 -23.26 7.42 12.77
N ARG A 61 -24.57 7.14 12.69
CA ARG A 61 -25.59 8.07 12.20
C ARG A 61 -25.66 9.35 13.04
N THR A 62 -25.49 9.24 14.35
CA THR A 62 -25.44 10.39 15.27
C THR A 62 -24.30 11.34 14.89
N VAL A 63 -23.11 10.83 14.56
CA VAL A 63 -22.00 11.66 14.09
C VAL A 63 -22.34 12.31 12.74
N GLU A 64 -22.91 11.57 11.80
CA GLU A 64 -23.28 12.10 10.49
C GLU A 64 -24.32 13.24 10.59
N LEU A 65 -25.33 13.07 11.44
CA LEU A 65 -26.34 14.11 11.72
C LEU A 65 -25.68 15.34 12.37
N GLY A 66 -24.77 15.13 13.32
CA GLY A 66 -24.00 16.20 13.96
C GLY A 66 -23.22 17.04 12.95
N VAL A 67 -22.42 16.39 12.09
CA VAL A 67 -21.66 17.06 11.03
C VAL A 67 -22.58 17.77 10.05
N ALA A 68 -23.67 17.12 9.62
CA ALA A 68 -24.61 17.73 8.69
C ALA A 68 -25.24 19.01 9.24
N ARG A 69 -25.57 19.00 10.54
CA ARG A 69 -26.11 20.16 11.24
C ARG A 69 -25.07 21.26 11.46
N ALA A 70 -23.85 20.90 11.79
CA ALA A 70 -22.74 21.84 12.00
C ALA A 70 -22.26 22.48 10.68
N GLY A 71 -22.52 21.83 9.53
CA GLY A 71 -22.02 22.27 8.23
C GLY A 71 -20.51 22.09 8.09
N THR A 72 -19.92 21.19 8.89
CA THR A 72 -18.49 20.87 8.92
C THR A 72 -18.17 19.70 7.99
N TRP A 73 -16.90 19.29 7.97
CA TRP A 73 -16.44 18.17 7.15
C TRP A 73 -16.43 16.88 7.96
N TYR A 74 -16.45 15.77 7.24
CA TYR A 74 -16.42 14.43 7.81
C TYR A 74 -15.21 13.65 7.28
N ALA A 75 -14.55 12.90 8.15
CA ALA A 75 -13.44 12.02 7.81
C ALA A 75 -13.66 10.59 8.32
N ARG A 76 -13.07 9.61 7.62
CA ARG A 76 -13.03 8.21 8.06
C ARG A 76 -11.78 7.96 8.88
N VAL A 77 -11.91 7.39 10.07
CA VAL A 77 -10.77 6.92 10.86
C VAL A 77 -10.80 5.40 10.92
N PRO A 78 -9.77 4.71 10.43
CA PRO A 78 -9.70 3.25 10.46
C PRO A 78 -9.19 2.76 11.82
N GLU A 79 -9.75 1.67 12.30
CA GLU A 79 -9.26 0.91 13.45
C GLU A 79 -8.35 -0.25 12.97
N PRO A 80 -7.56 -0.86 13.87
CA PRO A 80 -6.77 -2.04 13.54
C PRO A 80 -7.59 -3.15 12.85
N GLY A 81 -7.07 -3.64 11.73
CA GLY A 81 -7.74 -4.64 10.89
C GLY A 81 -8.81 -4.09 9.95
N ALA A 82 -8.93 -2.77 9.78
CA ALA A 82 -9.75 -2.18 8.73
C ALA A 82 -9.32 -2.64 7.33
N CYS A 83 -10.29 -2.84 6.45
CA CYS A 83 -10.04 -3.26 5.07
C CYS A 83 -9.43 -2.12 4.23
N ASP A 84 -8.82 -2.46 3.10
CA ASP A 84 -8.20 -1.50 2.19
C ASP A 84 -9.17 -0.40 1.74
N PHE A 85 -10.47 -0.72 1.60
CA PHE A 85 -11.47 0.28 1.25
C PHE A 85 -11.64 1.34 2.35
N CYS A 86 -11.67 0.93 3.62
CA CYS A 86 -11.70 1.85 4.75
C CYS A 86 -10.42 2.70 4.82
N LEU A 87 -9.25 2.08 4.60
CA LEU A 87 -7.97 2.79 4.57
C LEU A 87 -7.93 3.81 3.41
N MET A 88 -8.48 3.45 2.25
CA MET A 88 -8.60 4.35 1.11
C MET A 88 -9.53 5.52 1.42
N LEU A 89 -10.72 5.28 1.99
CA LEU A 89 -11.60 6.38 2.38
C LEU A 89 -10.96 7.29 3.44
N ALA A 90 -10.16 6.74 4.35
CA ALA A 90 -9.43 7.49 5.37
C ALA A 90 -8.31 8.36 4.77
N SER A 91 -7.62 7.88 3.74
CA SER A 91 -6.56 8.63 3.04
C SER A 91 -7.06 9.93 2.40
N ARG A 92 -8.34 10.03 2.08
CA ARG A 92 -8.94 11.24 1.50
C ARG A 92 -8.99 12.40 2.52
N GLY A 93 -9.08 12.09 3.81
CA GLY A 93 -9.22 13.08 4.88
C GLY A 93 -10.64 13.66 4.98
N GLY A 94 -10.74 14.92 5.44
CA GLY A 94 -12.00 15.61 5.66
C GLY A 94 -12.57 16.16 4.36
N VAL A 95 -13.06 15.29 3.47
CA VAL A 95 -13.57 15.68 2.14
C VAL A 95 -15.08 15.49 1.98
N TYR A 96 -15.73 14.90 2.98
CA TYR A 96 -17.17 14.61 2.91
C TYR A 96 -17.94 15.76 3.57
N SER A 97 -18.72 16.47 2.76
CA SER A 97 -19.70 17.48 3.20
C SER A 97 -20.99 16.83 3.75
N SER A 98 -21.87 17.65 4.33
CA SER A 98 -23.23 17.27 4.74
C SER A 98 -24.06 16.60 3.63
N GLU A 99 -23.81 16.94 2.37
CA GLU A 99 -24.50 16.35 1.21
C GLU A 99 -23.94 14.98 0.83
N THR A 100 -22.66 14.73 1.09
CA THR A 100 -21.96 13.51 0.66
C THR A 100 -21.84 12.48 1.78
N VAL A 101 -21.92 12.90 3.05
CA VAL A 101 -21.85 12.03 4.22
C VAL A 101 -22.97 10.99 4.26
N PHE A 102 -24.14 11.30 3.68
CA PHE A 102 -25.29 10.40 3.58
C PHE A 102 -25.37 9.60 2.26
N GLY A 103 -24.39 9.77 1.35
CA GLY A 103 -24.39 9.12 0.04
C GLY A 103 -24.02 7.64 0.06
N GLN A 104 -24.20 6.95 -1.07
CA GLN A 104 -23.92 5.50 -1.21
C GLN A 104 -22.45 5.13 -0.97
N LEU A 105 -21.50 6.04 -1.19
CA LEU A 105 -20.08 5.87 -0.88
C LEU A 105 -19.77 6.05 0.63
N GLY A 106 -20.73 6.57 1.40
CA GLY A 106 -20.69 6.75 2.86
C GLY A 106 -21.31 5.59 3.65
N GLY A 107 -21.87 4.57 2.99
CA GLY A 107 -22.44 3.42 3.68
C GLY A 107 -21.39 2.57 4.40
N TYR A 108 -21.72 2.08 5.60
CA TYR A 108 -20.91 1.12 6.33
C TYR A 108 -21.33 -0.32 5.98
N HIS A 109 -20.36 -1.17 5.65
CA HIS A 109 -20.60 -2.58 5.37
C HIS A 109 -20.52 -3.45 6.65
N ASP A 110 -20.86 -4.73 6.50
CA ASP A 110 -20.76 -5.73 7.57
C ASP A 110 -19.31 -5.88 8.03
N ASN A 111 -19.07 -5.92 9.36
CA ASN A 111 -17.73 -5.93 9.96
C ASN A 111 -16.85 -4.72 9.60
N CYS A 112 -17.44 -3.59 9.20
CA CYS A 112 -16.68 -2.38 8.92
C CYS A 112 -16.00 -1.85 10.19
N ARG A 113 -14.68 -1.66 10.14
CA ARG A 113 -13.84 -1.21 11.25
C ARG A 113 -13.34 0.23 11.09
N CYS A 114 -14.13 1.07 10.44
CA CYS A 114 -13.89 2.51 10.47
C CYS A 114 -14.99 3.22 11.24
N VAL A 115 -14.64 4.38 11.79
CA VAL A 115 -15.57 5.31 12.39
C VAL A 115 -15.55 6.62 11.61
N GLY A 116 -16.64 7.36 11.71
CA GLY A 116 -16.71 8.72 11.23
C GLY A 116 -16.32 9.68 12.32
N ILE A 117 -15.61 10.74 11.97
CA ILE A 117 -15.37 11.87 12.87
C ILE A 117 -15.72 13.17 12.15
N GLU A 118 -16.15 14.15 12.94
CA GLU A 118 -16.21 15.55 12.51
C GLU A 118 -14.78 16.11 12.40
N VAL A 119 -14.55 16.91 11.38
CA VAL A 119 -13.29 17.61 11.12
C VAL A 119 -13.65 19.00 10.61
N ALA A 120 -13.16 20.06 11.25
CA ALA A 120 -13.40 21.42 10.79
C ALA A 120 -12.43 21.83 9.66
N ASP A 121 -11.18 21.36 9.75
CA ASP A 121 -10.07 21.67 8.84
C ASP A 121 -9.06 20.51 8.78
N ASP A 122 -8.14 20.58 7.81
CA ASP A 122 -7.17 19.51 7.56
C ASP A 122 -6.16 19.34 8.74
N GLU A 123 -5.93 20.39 9.53
CA GLU A 123 -5.06 20.37 10.72
C GLU A 123 -5.62 19.47 11.83
N GLN A 124 -6.94 19.37 11.93
CA GLN A 124 -7.63 18.48 12.87
C GLN A 124 -7.60 17.00 12.47
N LEU A 125 -7.08 16.65 11.29
CA LEU A 125 -7.02 15.26 10.86
C LEU A 125 -6.11 14.43 11.78
N PRO A 126 -6.61 13.28 12.28
CA PRO A 126 -5.80 12.34 13.00
C PRO A 126 -4.55 11.95 12.21
N ARG A 127 -3.46 11.67 12.93
CA ARG A 127 -2.17 11.33 12.33
C ARG A 127 -2.29 10.20 11.29
N ILE A 128 -3.07 9.16 11.59
CA ILE A 128 -3.29 8.02 10.67
C ILE A 128 -3.88 8.44 9.31
N ASN A 129 -4.78 9.43 9.28
CA ASN A 129 -5.35 9.93 8.04
C ASN A 129 -4.30 10.61 7.17
N ARG A 130 -3.47 11.47 7.79
CA ARG A 130 -2.39 12.19 7.11
C ARG A 130 -1.36 11.22 6.54
N GLU A 131 -1.02 10.18 7.30
CA GLU A 131 -0.05 9.17 6.85
C GLU A 131 -0.61 8.29 5.73
N LEU A 132 -1.88 7.89 5.80
CA LEU A 132 -2.53 7.18 4.70
C LEU A 132 -2.64 8.06 3.44
N ARG A 133 -2.89 9.36 3.61
CA ARG A 133 -2.87 10.35 2.52
C ARG A 133 -1.49 10.43 1.88
N ASP A 134 -0.43 10.44 2.67
CA ASP A 134 0.94 10.43 2.17
C ASP A 134 1.26 9.15 1.41
N VAL A 135 0.88 7.97 1.94
CA VAL A 135 1.04 6.70 1.22
C VAL A 135 0.31 6.73 -0.12
N TRP A 136 -0.93 7.22 -0.15
CA TRP A 136 -1.71 7.33 -1.40
C TRP A 136 -0.99 8.22 -2.43
N ARG A 137 -0.54 9.40 -1.99
CA ARG A 137 0.13 10.38 -2.85
C ARG A 137 1.48 9.89 -3.37
N VAL A 138 2.36 9.44 -2.48
CA VAL A 138 3.73 9.02 -2.79
C VAL A 138 3.74 7.76 -3.64
N SER A 139 2.81 6.83 -3.40
CA SER A 139 2.68 5.63 -4.25
C SER A 139 2.10 5.93 -5.64
N GLY A 140 1.47 7.10 -5.83
CA GLY A 140 0.75 7.43 -7.05
C GLY A 140 -0.47 6.52 -7.32
N SER A 141 -1.07 5.97 -6.26
CA SER A 141 -2.22 5.08 -6.35
C SER A 141 -3.39 5.73 -7.07
N ARG A 142 -4.03 5.01 -8.00
CA ARG A 142 -5.23 5.47 -8.72
C ARG A 142 -6.47 4.64 -8.43
N THR A 143 -6.26 3.39 -8.05
CA THR A 143 -7.34 2.44 -7.74
C THR A 143 -7.20 1.91 -6.31
N LEU A 144 -8.27 1.31 -5.78
CA LEU A 144 -8.23 0.61 -4.50
C LEU A 144 -7.14 -0.48 -4.48
N ARG A 145 -6.99 -1.18 -5.60
CA ARG A 145 -5.99 -2.22 -5.77
C ARG A 145 -4.57 -1.67 -5.69
N ASP A 146 -4.29 -0.56 -6.39
CA ASP A 146 -2.98 0.10 -6.31
C ASP A 146 -2.65 0.48 -4.87
N PHE A 147 -3.64 1.00 -4.13
CA PHE A 147 -3.44 1.40 -2.74
C PHE A 147 -3.23 0.22 -1.80
N GLY A 148 -3.97 -0.88 -1.97
CA GLY A 148 -3.73 -2.13 -1.24
C GLY A 148 -2.32 -2.67 -1.47
N LEU A 149 -1.87 -2.67 -2.73
CA LEU A 149 -0.50 -3.04 -3.09
C LEU A 149 0.54 -2.09 -2.46
N ALA A 150 0.30 -0.78 -2.44
CA ALA A 150 1.20 0.19 -1.80
C ALA A 150 1.29 0.02 -0.27
N LEU A 151 0.18 -0.30 0.39
CA LEU A 151 0.14 -0.62 1.81
C LEU A 151 0.93 -1.91 2.10
N ASN A 152 0.80 -2.92 1.25
CA ASN A 152 1.60 -4.14 1.33
C ASN A 152 3.09 -3.86 1.13
N THR A 153 3.47 -3.04 0.13
CA THR A 153 4.86 -2.61 -0.07
C THR A 153 5.45 -2.05 1.22
N ARG A 154 4.68 -1.22 1.93
CA ARG A 154 5.11 -0.63 3.20
C ARG A 154 5.20 -1.65 4.35
N ARG A 155 4.35 -2.67 4.37
CA ARG A 155 4.45 -3.78 5.34
C ARG A 155 5.66 -4.66 5.05
N GLU A 156 5.93 -4.97 3.78
CA GLU A 156 7.13 -5.71 3.37
C GLU A 156 8.39 -4.96 3.79
N PHE A 157 8.45 -3.66 3.49
CA PHE A 157 9.58 -2.80 3.82
C PHE A 157 9.82 -2.68 5.33
N THR A 158 8.77 -2.51 6.11
CA THR A 158 8.89 -2.24 7.56
C THR A 158 8.81 -3.50 8.41
N GLY A 159 8.56 -4.67 7.83
CA GLY A 159 8.29 -5.91 8.58
C GLY A 159 7.15 -5.79 9.60
N SER A 160 6.28 -4.78 9.48
CA SER A 160 5.27 -4.45 10.49
C SER A 160 3.91 -4.20 9.85
N ASP A 161 2.86 -4.77 10.47
CA ASP A 161 1.47 -4.42 10.16
C ASP A 161 1.11 -2.99 10.57
N ASN A 162 1.95 -2.36 11.38
CA ASN A 162 1.82 -0.95 11.72
C ASN A 162 2.41 -0.12 10.57
N PRO A 163 1.60 0.62 9.79
CA PRO A 163 2.10 1.44 8.68
C PRO A 163 3.04 2.56 9.16
N LEU A 164 3.21 2.72 10.47
CA LEU A 164 3.94 3.81 11.11
C LEU A 164 5.32 3.39 11.62
N ASN A 165 5.66 2.10 11.59
CA ASN A 165 6.97 1.64 12.03
C ASN A 165 7.98 1.87 10.91
N ARG A 166 9.08 2.59 11.17
CA ARG A 166 10.01 3.02 10.10
C ARG A 166 11.19 2.07 9.85
N ARG A 167 11.48 1.12 10.74
CA ARG A 167 12.57 0.14 10.52
C ARG A 167 12.28 -1.19 11.22
N VAL A 168 12.36 -2.30 10.48
CA VAL A 168 12.65 -3.64 10.99
C VAL A 168 13.73 -4.21 10.07
N TYR A 169 14.92 -4.47 10.61
CA TYR A 169 16.05 -5.00 9.84
C TYR A 169 15.79 -6.46 9.44
N ARG A 170 16.11 -6.84 8.18
CA ARG A 170 16.13 -8.22 7.71
C ARG A 170 17.37 -8.49 6.85
N LEU A 171 18.52 -8.67 7.50
CA LEU A 171 19.61 -9.48 6.96
C LEU A 171 20.10 -10.51 7.96
N VAL A 172 20.61 -11.62 7.39
CA VAL A 172 20.83 -12.90 8.07
C VAL A 172 22.33 -13.19 8.28
N ASP A 173 23.26 -12.45 7.66
CA ASP A 173 24.71 -12.49 7.98
C ASP A 173 25.49 -11.24 7.48
N ASP A 174 26.75 -11.10 7.92
CA ASP A 174 27.65 -9.97 7.62
C ASP A 174 28.13 -9.92 6.16
N SER A 175 28.20 -11.08 5.49
CA SER A 175 28.68 -11.15 4.10
C SER A 175 27.70 -10.51 3.12
N VAL A 176 26.40 -10.74 3.33
CA VAL A 176 25.35 -10.11 2.54
C VAL A 176 25.34 -8.60 2.74
N ARG A 177 25.56 -8.12 3.98
CA ARG A 177 25.64 -6.68 4.23
C ARG A 177 26.79 -6.06 3.44
N ALA A 178 27.98 -6.66 3.46
CA ALA A 178 29.12 -6.18 2.70
C ALA A 178 28.83 -6.17 1.18
N ALA A 179 28.16 -7.19 0.64
CA ALA A 179 27.77 -7.23 -0.76
C ALA A 179 26.77 -6.11 -1.13
N VAL A 180 25.77 -5.83 -0.27
CA VAL A 180 24.82 -4.74 -0.47
C VAL A 180 25.51 -3.37 -0.40
N GLU A 181 26.36 -3.14 0.60
CA GLU A 181 27.15 -1.90 0.71
C GLU A 181 28.06 -1.69 -0.50
N ARG A 182 28.69 -2.77 -0.99
CA ARG A 182 29.55 -2.72 -2.17
C ARG A 182 28.77 -2.39 -3.44
N TRP A 183 27.58 -2.96 -3.61
CA TRP A 183 26.67 -2.65 -4.71
C TRP A 183 26.23 -1.18 -4.71
N GLN A 184 25.91 -0.64 -3.53
CA GLN A 184 25.48 0.76 -3.36
C GLN A 184 26.64 1.77 -3.43
N GLY A 185 27.88 1.31 -3.65
CA GLY A 185 29.05 2.16 -3.75
C GLY A 185 28.94 3.24 -4.83
N MET A 186 29.41 4.44 -4.52
CA MET A 186 29.39 5.60 -5.44
C MET A 186 30.47 5.53 -6.54
N ASP A 187 31.27 4.46 -6.56
CA ASP A 187 32.34 4.20 -7.53
C ASP A 187 31.85 3.49 -8.80
N ARG A 188 30.53 3.31 -8.95
CA ARG A 188 29.87 2.61 -10.08
C ARG A 188 30.23 1.13 -10.20
N PHE A 189 30.73 0.49 -9.14
CA PHE A 189 31.05 -0.93 -9.15
C PHE A 189 29.87 -1.84 -9.49
N TYR A 190 28.63 -1.39 -9.29
CA TYR A 190 27.45 -2.11 -9.78
C TYR A 190 27.53 -2.43 -11.29
N GLU A 191 28.26 -1.65 -12.10
CA GLU A 191 28.48 -1.92 -13.52
C GLU A 191 29.35 -3.15 -13.74
N GLU A 192 30.39 -3.34 -12.93
CA GLU A 192 31.23 -4.54 -12.98
C GLU A 192 30.44 -5.79 -12.57
N VAL A 193 29.58 -5.67 -11.55
CA VAL A 193 28.66 -6.74 -11.14
C VAL A 193 27.69 -7.09 -12.27
N GLN A 194 27.15 -6.08 -12.96
CA GLN A 194 26.27 -6.29 -14.11
C GLN A 194 27.00 -6.94 -15.29
N ASP A 195 28.23 -6.53 -15.58
CA ASP A 195 29.05 -7.14 -16.64
C ASP A 195 29.36 -8.61 -16.34
N VAL A 196 29.54 -8.99 -15.07
CA VAL A 196 29.68 -10.40 -14.68
C VAL A 196 28.41 -11.19 -14.96
N VAL A 197 27.24 -10.67 -14.55
CA VAL A 197 25.95 -11.34 -14.79
C VAL A 197 25.64 -11.49 -16.28
N GLU A 198 26.10 -10.54 -17.10
CA GLU A 198 25.96 -10.59 -18.56
C GLU A 198 27.09 -11.36 -19.27
N ASP A 199 27.91 -12.14 -18.54
CA ASP A 199 29.05 -12.91 -19.06
C ASP A 199 30.11 -12.07 -19.83
N LYS A 200 30.20 -10.78 -19.52
CA LYS A 200 31.17 -9.83 -20.12
C LYS A 200 32.45 -9.66 -19.30
N SER A 201 32.41 -10.06 -18.02
CA SER A 201 33.52 -9.94 -17.08
C SER A 201 33.66 -11.21 -16.24
N SER A 202 34.88 -11.46 -15.77
CA SER A 202 35.20 -12.55 -14.83
C SER A 202 35.95 -12.02 -13.60
N ASP A 203 35.71 -10.76 -13.23
CA ASP A 203 36.32 -10.16 -12.04
C ASP A 203 35.87 -10.90 -10.78
N SER A 204 36.83 -11.33 -9.96
CA SER A 204 36.55 -12.20 -8.82
C SER A 204 35.77 -11.52 -7.69
N GLU A 205 35.96 -10.22 -7.49
CA GLU A 205 35.21 -9.47 -6.48
C GLU A 205 33.76 -9.30 -6.92
N ALA A 206 33.56 -8.86 -8.17
CA ALA A 206 32.23 -8.69 -8.76
C ALA A 206 31.44 -10.01 -8.82
N VAL A 207 32.10 -11.13 -9.13
CA VAL A 207 31.52 -12.49 -9.06
C VAL A 207 31.05 -12.82 -7.64
N SER A 208 31.88 -12.58 -6.62
CA SER A 208 31.50 -12.87 -5.23
C SER A 208 30.30 -12.05 -4.80
N VAL A 209 30.29 -10.75 -5.12
CA VAL A 209 29.20 -9.83 -4.79
C VAL A 209 27.91 -10.25 -5.50
N ALA A 210 27.95 -10.57 -6.80
CA ALA A 210 26.80 -11.04 -7.55
C ALA A 210 26.18 -12.29 -6.91
N GLN A 211 27.01 -13.28 -6.55
CA GLN A 211 26.57 -14.53 -5.95
C GLN A 211 25.92 -14.34 -4.59
N ASP A 212 26.48 -13.49 -3.73
CA ASP A 212 25.92 -13.22 -2.41
C ASP A 212 24.60 -12.43 -2.49
N LEU A 213 24.49 -11.47 -3.41
CA LEU A 213 23.23 -10.77 -3.67
C LEU A 213 22.15 -11.73 -4.20
N ILE A 214 22.45 -12.57 -5.19
CA ILE A 214 21.48 -13.55 -5.71
C ILE A 214 21.03 -14.51 -4.62
N ARG A 215 21.98 -15.07 -3.86
CA ARG A 215 21.67 -15.98 -2.75
C ARG A 215 20.74 -15.32 -1.73
N SER A 216 21.04 -14.08 -1.33
CA SER A 216 20.23 -13.34 -0.36
C SER A 216 18.83 -13.04 -0.90
N ALA A 217 18.71 -12.59 -2.15
CA ALA A 217 17.44 -12.26 -2.79
C ALA A 217 16.46 -13.45 -2.77
N HIS A 218 16.96 -14.68 -2.98
CA HIS A 218 16.14 -15.89 -2.93
C HIS A 218 15.76 -16.33 -1.51
N GLN A 219 16.47 -15.89 -0.47
CA GLN A 219 16.13 -16.17 0.93
C GLN A 219 15.03 -15.23 1.47
N THR A 220 14.86 -14.07 0.85
CA THR A 220 13.91 -13.04 1.28
C THR A 220 12.89 -12.66 0.20
N PRO A 221 12.15 -13.62 -0.39
CA PRO A 221 11.15 -13.28 -1.39
C PRO A 221 10.01 -12.44 -0.79
N LEU A 222 9.33 -11.68 -1.63
CA LEU A 222 8.15 -10.89 -1.22
C LEU A 222 7.07 -11.78 -0.61
N GLN A 223 6.49 -11.35 0.51
CA GLN A 223 5.42 -12.10 1.19
C GLN A 223 4.00 -11.77 0.68
N SER A 224 3.89 -10.73 -0.16
CA SER A 224 2.66 -10.22 -0.74
C SER A 224 2.94 -9.55 -2.10
N ASP A 225 1.87 -9.32 -2.89
CA ASP A 225 1.96 -8.48 -4.08
C ASP A 225 2.17 -7.02 -3.64
N VAL A 226 3.07 -6.31 -4.33
CA VAL A 226 3.50 -4.96 -4.00
C VAL A 226 3.55 -4.07 -5.23
N LEU A 227 3.24 -2.78 -5.03
CA LEU A 227 3.35 -1.75 -6.07
C LEU A 227 4.69 -1.03 -5.93
N MET A 228 5.43 -0.96 -7.03
CA MET A 228 6.73 -0.33 -7.13
C MET A 228 6.87 0.44 -8.44
N TRP A 229 7.99 1.14 -8.59
CA TRP A 229 8.26 2.05 -9.69
C TRP A 229 9.70 1.91 -10.19
N ARG A 230 9.91 2.10 -11.49
CA ARG A 230 11.24 2.19 -12.09
C ARG A 230 11.28 3.31 -13.11
N GLY A 231 12.22 4.24 -12.93
CA GLY A 231 12.49 5.26 -13.94
C GLY A 231 13.28 4.64 -15.09
N VAL A 232 12.89 4.97 -16.32
CA VAL A 232 13.56 4.57 -17.56
C VAL A 232 14.04 5.84 -18.24
N ARG A 233 15.34 5.94 -18.47
CA ARG A 233 15.97 7.12 -19.10
C ARG A 233 15.65 7.23 -20.59
N ASN A 234 15.57 6.09 -21.28
CA ASN A 234 15.21 6.01 -22.69
C ASN A 234 14.50 4.66 -22.96
N TRP A 235 13.22 4.70 -23.28
CA TRP A 235 12.41 3.51 -23.52
C TRP A 235 12.74 2.81 -24.84
N HIS A 236 13.24 3.53 -25.87
CA HIS A 236 13.67 2.91 -27.12
C HIS A 236 14.83 1.94 -26.88
N THR A 237 15.83 2.38 -26.13
CA THR A 237 16.98 1.53 -25.78
C THR A 237 16.58 0.39 -24.85
N THR A 238 15.65 0.66 -23.92
CA THR A 238 15.26 -0.32 -22.90
C THR A 238 14.39 -1.43 -23.46
N PHE A 239 13.48 -1.11 -24.39
CA PHE A 239 12.53 -2.07 -24.95
C PHE A 239 12.80 -2.43 -26.42
N GLY A 240 13.83 -1.85 -27.02
CA GLY A 240 14.23 -2.15 -28.41
C GLY A 240 13.20 -1.78 -29.47
N THR A 241 12.26 -0.87 -29.17
CA THR A 241 11.18 -0.46 -30.09
C THR A 241 11.14 1.05 -30.24
N ASP A 242 10.73 1.53 -31.42
CA ASP A 242 10.44 2.93 -31.69
C ASP A 242 8.95 3.28 -31.59
N ASP A 243 8.13 2.29 -31.26
CA ASP A 243 6.69 2.42 -31.16
C ASP A 243 6.20 1.85 -29.83
N LEU A 244 5.58 2.71 -29.02
CA LEU A 244 5.00 2.37 -27.72
C LEU A 244 3.78 1.46 -27.86
N ASP A 245 3.07 1.51 -28.99
CA ASP A 245 1.88 0.70 -29.22
C ASP A 245 2.22 -0.80 -29.37
N ASN A 246 3.49 -1.14 -29.57
CA ASN A 246 3.99 -2.51 -29.61
C ASN A 246 4.38 -3.08 -28.23
N LEU A 247 4.38 -2.27 -27.18
CA LEU A 247 4.74 -2.71 -25.82
C LEU A 247 3.69 -3.56 -25.09
N PRO A 248 2.36 -3.36 -25.28
CA PRO A 248 1.38 -4.20 -24.62
C PRO A 248 1.56 -5.69 -24.96
N GLY A 249 1.74 -6.53 -23.93
CA GLY A 249 1.98 -7.96 -24.10
C GLY A 249 3.44 -8.35 -24.37
N TRP A 250 4.37 -7.39 -24.33
CA TRP A 250 5.80 -7.66 -24.34
C TRP A 250 6.20 -8.43 -23.06
N GLU A 251 6.99 -9.49 -23.26
CA GLU A 251 7.54 -10.34 -22.22
C GLU A 251 9.06 -10.41 -22.42
N ASP A 252 9.81 -10.37 -21.33
CA ASP A 252 11.26 -10.44 -21.35
C ASP A 252 11.76 -11.11 -20.08
N GLU A 253 12.88 -11.81 -20.19
CA GLU A 253 13.51 -12.44 -19.05
C GLU A 253 14.43 -11.43 -18.36
N GLN A 254 14.38 -11.41 -17.03
CA GLN A 254 15.22 -10.50 -16.26
C GLN A 254 16.65 -11.05 -16.25
N GLU A 255 17.48 -10.59 -17.19
CA GLU A 255 18.89 -11.02 -17.31
C GLU A 255 19.84 -10.24 -16.40
N ARG A 256 19.38 -9.13 -15.83
CA ARG A 256 20.20 -8.21 -15.02
C ARG A 256 19.69 -8.06 -13.60
N PHE A 257 20.51 -7.50 -12.73
CA PHE A 257 19.97 -6.90 -11.51
C PHE A 257 19.12 -5.67 -11.86
N THR A 258 17.87 -5.64 -11.38
CA THR A 258 16.91 -4.58 -11.68
C THR A 258 16.49 -3.88 -10.40
N PRO A 259 17.01 -2.66 -10.14
CA PRO A 259 16.49 -1.83 -9.07
C PRO A 259 15.09 -1.32 -9.40
N ILE A 260 14.16 -1.49 -8.47
CA ILE A 260 12.84 -0.86 -8.45
C ILE A 260 12.64 -0.20 -7.08
N THR A 261 11.82 0.85 -7.00
CA THR A 261 11.59 1.60 -5.74
C THR A 261 10.13 1.59 -5.33
N SER A 262 9.85 1.59 -4.04
CA SER A 262 8.48 1.81 -3.54
C SER A 262 8.02 3.28 -3.65
N SER A 263 8.94 4.22 -3.92
CA SER A 263 8.66 5.64 -4.03
C SER A 263 8.54 6.07 -5.49
N ARG A 264 7.33 6.43 -5.91
CA ARG A 264 7.10 7.00 -7.25
C ARG A 264 7.88 8.29 -7.44
N GLU A 265 7.99 9.09 -6.38
CA GLU A 265 8.69 10.38 -6.40
C GLU A 265 10.17 10.20 -6.69
N VAL A 266 10.83 9.26 -6.03
CA VAL A 266 12.23 8.89 -6.29
C VAL A 266 12.39 8.43 -7.75
N ALA A 267 11.58 7.47 -8.20
CA ALA A 267 11.63 6.98 -9.58
C ALA A 267 11.44 8.11 -10.61
N THR A 268 10.56 9.06 -10.30
CA THR A 268 10.26 10.21 -11.16
C THR A 268 11.43 11.19 -11.21
N ASN A 269 11.99 11.56 -10.06
CA ASN A 269 12.93 12.67 -9.95
C ASN A 269 14.38 12.26 -10.23
N GLU A 270 14.80 11.08 -9.79
CA GLU A 270 16.19 10.64 -9.87
C GLU A 270 16.47 9.81 -11.13
N PHE A 271 15.46 9.11 -11.65
CA PHE A 271 15.64 8.07 -12.66
C PHE A 271 14.91 8.34 -13.98
N THR A 272 14.18 9.45 -14.11
CA THR A 272 13.47 9.82 -15.34
C THR A 272 14.05 11.09 -15.96
N THR A 273 14.47 11.03 -17.23
CA THR A 273 14.94 12.22 -17.97
C THR A 273 13.85 12.69 -18.93
N TYR A 274 13.06 13.67 -18.51
CA TYR A 274 12.01 14.24 -19.35
C TYR A 274 12.62 14.94 -20.57
N GLY A 275 12.25 14.50 -21.78
CA GLY A 275 12.72 15.08 -23.06
C GLY A 275 13.60 14.17 -23.95
N LYS A 276 13.96 12.96 -23.50
CA LYS A 276 14.74 11.97 -24.28
C LYS A 276 14.10 10.59 -24.32
N ALA A 277 12.78 10.54 -24.55
CA ALA A 277 12.01 9.29 -24.46
C ALA A 277 12.12 8.60 -23.09
N GLY A 278 12.12 9.38 -22.00
CA GLY A 278 12.03 8.86 -20.66
C GLY A 278 10.65 8.25 -20.39
N ALA A 279 10.59 7.18 -19.61
CA ALA A 279 9.35 6.54 -19.19
C ALA A 279 9.40 6.23 -17.68
N LEU A 280 8.22 6.09 -17.08
CA LEU A 280 8.07 5.67 -15.69
C LEU A 280 7.27 4.37 -15.68
N LEU A 281 7.91 3.28 -15.27
CA LEU A 281 7.28 1.98 -15.18
C LEU A 281 6.57 1.85 -13.84
N ARG A 282 5.28 1.50 -13.90
CA ARG A 282 4.51 1.04 -12.76
C ARG A 282 4.63 -0.47 -12.70
N VAL A 283 5.37 -0.96 -11.70
CA VAL A 283 5.71 -2.38 -11.57
C VAL A 283 4.86 -2.98 -10.45
N GLU A 284 4.15 -4.05 -10.75
CA GLU A 284 3.53 -4.89 -9.72
C GLU A 284 4.40 -6.13 -9.52
N ALA A 285 5.22 -6.12 -8.49
CA ALA A 285 6.00 -7.30 -8.12
C ALA A 285 5.11 -8.27 -7.34
N LYS A 286 5.13 -9.54 -7.74
CA LYS A 286 4.23 -10.55 -7.20
C LYS A 286 4.80 -11.16 -5.93
N LYS A 287 3.90 -11.65 -5.07
CA LYS A 287 4.29 -12.50 -3.95
C LYS A 287 5.19 -13.63 -4.45
N GLY A 288 6.31 -13.84 -3.77
CA GLY A 288 7.31 -14.84 -4.12
C GLY A 288 8.43 -14.32 -5.03
N THR A 289 8.32 -13.10 -5.60
CA THR A 289 9.43 -12.50 -6.35
C THR A 289 10.65 -12.37 -5.43
N PRO A 290 11.81 -12.94 -5.81
CA PRO A 290 13.05 -12.80 -5.04
C PRO A 290 13.54 -11.36 -5.09
N GLY A 291 14.19 -10.91 -4.02
CA GLY A 291 14.82 -9.59 -4.00
C GLY A 291 15.25 -9.16 -2.61
N ILE A 292 15.95 -8.02 -2.57
CA ILE A 292 16.55 -7.46 -1.36
C ILE A 292 16.01 -6.05 -1.14
N TRP A 293 15.50 -5.79 0.07
CA TRP A 293 15.16 -4.43 0.51
C TRP A 293 16.43 -3.68 0.92
N MET A 294 16.97 -2.86 0.03
CA MET A 294 18.26 -2.19 0.23
C MET A 294 18.27 -1.24 1.45
N PRO A 295 17.25 -0.40 1.70
CA PRO A 295 17.30 0.55 2.82
C PRO A 295 17.28 -0.09 4.21
N THR A 296 16.83 -1.33 4.34
CA THR A 296 16.86 -2.06 5.62
C THR A 296 18.14 -2.87 5.80
N ASN A 297 18.94 -3.00 4.74
CA ASN A 297 19.96 -4.04 4.61
C ASN A 297 21.33 -3.51 4.17
N GLY A 298 21.38 -2.31 3.60
CA GLY A 298 22.57 -1.67 3.06
C GLY A 298 23.07 -0.52 3.92
N SER A 299 23.65 0.49 3.26
CA SER A 299 24.26 1.65 3.89
C SER A 299 23.27 2.42 4.80
N ASP A 300 23.79 2.93 5.91
CA ASP A 300 23.07 3.88 6.78
C ASP A 300 23.00 5.30 6.20
N ASP A 301 23.58 5.54 5.01
CA ASP A 301 23.47 6.81 4.29
C ASP A 301 21.99 7.16 4.02
N GLU A 302 21.58 8.33 4.52
CA GLU A 302 20.18 8.78 4.41
C GLU A 302 19.71 8.88 2.96
N GLU A 303 20.58 9.25 2.01
CA GLU A 303 20.20 9.38 0.60
C GLU A 303 19.86 8.00 0.00
N LEU A 304 20.70 6.99 0.26
CA LEU A 304 20.48 5.62 -0.19
C LEU A 304 19.27 4.97 0.48
N VAL A 305 19.03 5.26 1.75
CA VAL A 305 17.84 4.79 2.46
C VAL A 305 16.55 5.40 1.87
N MET A 306 16.61 6.67 1.49
CA MET A 306 15.46 7.40 0.91
C MET A 306 15.07 6.90 -0.47
N GLN A 307 15.99 6.26 -1.21
CA GLN A 307 15.67 5.67 -2.51
C GLN A 307 14.63 4.54 -2.42
N GLN A 308 14.46 3.94 -1.24
CA GLN A 308 13.50 2.85 -1.01
C GLN A 308 13.62 1.69 -2.03
N GLU A 309 14.85 1.33 -2.35
CA GLU A 309 15.18 0.36 -3.39
C GLU A 309 14.86 -1.08 -2.95
N PHE A 310 14.25 -1.82 -3.87
CA PHE A 310 14.13 -3.26 -3.88
C PHE A 310 14.91 -3.78 -5.09
N LEU A 311 15.99 -4.52 -4.83
CA LEU A 311 16.85 -5.06 -5.87
C LEU A 311 16.36 -6.45 -6.29
N VAL A 312 15.89 -6.57 -7.52
CA VAL A 312 15.47 -7.84 -8.12
C VAL A 312 16.68 -8.50 -8.79
N PRO A 313 17.00 -9.78 -8.49
CA PRO A 313 18.10 -10.49 -9.13
C PRO A 313 17.74 -10.93 -10.56
N PRO A 314 18.73 -11.29 -11.38
CA PRO A 314 18.49 -11.98 -12.64
C PRO A 314 17.81 -13.35 -12.41
N VAL A 315 17.09 -13.86 -13.44
CA VAL A 315 16.43 -15.18 -13.40
C VAL A 315 17.44 -16.33 -13.50
N LEU A 316 18.54 -16.10 -14.20
CA LEU A 316 19.59 -17.08 -14.46
C LEU A 316 20.89 -16.67 -13.76
N LEU A 317 21.63 -17.69 -13.32
CA LEU A 317 23.05 -17.65 -12.94
C LEU A 317 23.85 -18.33 -14.05
#